data_AF-A0A3D9B6H9-F1
#
_entry.id   AF-A0A3D9B6H9-F1
#
_cell.length_a   1.000
_cell.length_b   1.000
_cell.length_c   1.000
_cell.angle_alpha   90.00
_cell.angle_beta   90.00
_cell.angle_gamma   90.00
#
_symmetry.space_group_name_H-M   'P 1'
#
loop_
_entity.id
_entity.type
_entity.pdbx_description
1 polymer ?
#
loop_
_entity_poly.entity_id
_entity_poly.type
_entity_poly.pdbx_seq_one_letter_code
_entity_poly.pdbx_strand_id
1 'polypeptide(L)'
;MSTKSNIKVLNGEIESGMGNGKLNLAADLKVKVAAMAAESKNILGDENWNVFADAKGDFLYAEGELTNGLYSGERERYGIILGGGGKAGALSGEITSGYTLAGIRFGDTVGGCIECAEASAQGAFYYDNKKGNLVIRGYGAFGGEFGGRVGKFIEIPVLKFIKLTKDIVKIK
;
A
#
# COMPACT_ATOMS: atom_id res chain seq x y z
N MET A 1 -16.50 -16.88 2.61
CA MET A 1 -15.11 -16.93 2.12
C MET A 1 -15.12 -16.39 0.70
N SER A 2 -14.38 -15.31 0.42
CA SER A 2 -14.32 -14.69 -0.91
C SER A 2 -12.88 -14.75 -1.39
N THR A 3 -12.66 -15.46 -2.50
CA THR A 3 -11.35 -15.57 -3.15
C THR A 3 -11.47 -14.92 -4.52
N LYS A 4 -10.63 -13.90 -4.77
CA LYS A 4 -10.51 -13.27 -6.09
C LYS A 4 -9.10 -13.49 -6.60
N SER A 5 -9.00 -13.95 -7.86
CA SER A 5 -7.74 -14.16 -8.56
C SER A 5 -7.76 -13.36 -9.87
N ASN A 6 -6.73 -12.57 -10.10
CA ASN A 6 -6.56 -11.80 -11.34
C ASN A 6 -5.17 -12.08 -11.92
N ILE A 7 -5.09 -12.30 -13.23
CA ILE A 7 -3.84 -12.48 -13.98
C ILE A 7 -3.75 -11.38 -15.03
N LYS A 8 -2.67 -10.60 -15.03
CA LYS A 8 -2.39 -9.57 -16.06
C LYS A 8 -1.11 -9.93 -16.80
N VAL A 9 -1.13 -10.01 -18.13
CA VAL A 9 -0.03 -10.58 -18.95
C VAL A 9 1.06 -9.56 -19.29
N LEU A 10 0.72 -8.28 -19.48
CA LEU A 10 1.67 -7.16 -19.57
C LEU A 10 0.99 -5.90 -19.02
N ASN A 11 1.66 -5.17 -18.14
CA ASN A 11 1.17 -3.88 -17.65
C ASN A 11 2.32 -2.87 -17.58
N GLY A 12 2.11 -1.71 -18.19
CA GLY A 12 2.99 -0.55 -18.10
C GLY A 12 2.19 0.61 -17.53
N GLU A 13 2.51 1.04 -16.32
CA GLU A 13 1.85 2.15 -15.63
C GLU A 13 2.91 3.22 -15.32
N ILE A 14 2.67 4.42 -15.85
CA ILE A 14 3.39 5.64 -15.45
C ILE A 14 2.40 6.46 -14.65
N GLU A 15 2.54 6.45 -13.33
CA GLU A 15 1.81 7.35 -12.44
C GLU A 15 2.71 8.53 -12.09
N SER A 16 2.34 9.71 -12.59
CA SER A 16 2.82 10.98 -12.04
C SER A 16 1.75 11.52 -11.10
N GLY A 17 2.08 11.58 -9.81
CA GLY A 17 1.27 12.16 -8.75
C GLY A 17 1.70 13.57 -8.37
N MET A 18 2.39 14.31 -9.27
CA MET A 18 2.59 15.74 -9.08
C MET A 18 1.21 16.39 -8.88
N GLY A 19 1.01 17.04 -7.74
CA GLY A 19 -0.27 17.67 -7.43
C GLY A 19 -0.71 18.66 -8.52
N ASN A 20 -2.02 18.91 -8.60
CA ASN A 20 -2.57 20.04 -9.35
C ASN A 20 -2.95 21.20 -8.39
N GLY A 21 -2.34 21.23 -7.20
CA GLY A 21 -2.65 22.18 -6.13
C GLY A 21 -1.77 23.43 -6.18
N LYS A 22 -2.23 24.53 -5.55
CA LYS A 22 -1.49 25.81 -5.45
C LYS A 22 -0.10 25.71 -4.78
N LEU A 23 0.18 24.60 -4.09
CA LEU A 23 1.44 24.28 -3.42
C LEU A 23 1.75 22.80 -3.66
N ASN A 24 2.36 22.48 -4.79
CA ASN A 24 2.88 21.14 -5.06
C ASN A 24 4.09 20.88 -4.17
N LEU A 25 3.86 20.23 -3.03
CA LEU A 25 4.91 19.86 -2.08
C LEU A 25 5.14 18.35 -2.04
N ALA A 26 4.47 17.58 -2.92
CA ALA A 26 4.75 16.16 -3.12
C ALA A 26 5.22 15.88 -4.54
N ALA A 27 6.41 15.28 -4.64
CA ALA A 27 6.88 14.63 -5.85
C ALA A 27 6.63 13.12 -5.69
N ASP A 28 5.67 12.61 -6.46
CA ASP A 28 5.34 11.19 -6.53
C ASP A 28 5.48 10.77 -7.99
N LEU A 29 6.58 10.09 -8.31
CA LEU A 29 6.83 9.51 -9.62
C LEU A 29 6.99 8.01 -9.44
N LYS A 30 6.07 7.26 -10.04
CA LYS A 30 6.08 5.81 -10.04
C LYS A 30 6.01 5.32 -11.48
N VAL A 31 7.03 4.58 -11.90
CA VAL A 31 7.06 3.87 -13.18
C VAL A 31 7.10 2.40 -12.87
N LYS A 32 6.08 1.64 -13.27
CA LYS A 32 6.03 0.18 -13.11
C LYS A 32 5.81 -0.48 -14.46
N VAL A 33 6.68 -1.43 -14.79
CA VAL A 33 6.51 -2.36 -15.91
C VAL A 33 6.56 -3.78 -15.34
N ALA A 34 5.55 -4.60 -15.62
CA ALA A 34 5.54 -6.00 -15.24
C ALA A 34 5.03 -6.90 -16.38
N ALA A 35 5.74 -8.00 -16.63
CA ALA A 35 5.27 -9.10 -17.47
C ALA A 35 4.77 -10.23 -16.56
N MET A 36 3.48 -10.56 -16.70
CA MET A 36 2.76 -11.55 -15.88
C MET A 36 2.75 -11.25 -14.38
N ALA A 37 1.64 -10.65 -13.93
CA ALA A 37 1.33 -10.45 -12.52
C ALA A 37 0.18 -11.37 -12.10
N ALA A 38 0.36 -12.09 -10.99
CA ALA A 38 -0.68 -12.88 -10.34
C ALA A 38 -0.98 -12.29 -8.96
N GLU A 39 -2.27 -12.09 -8.66
CA GLU A 39 -2.74 -11.61 -7.36
C GLU A 39 -3.85 -12.54 -6.85
N SER A 40 -3.74 -12.96 -5.59
CA SER A 40 -4.75 -13.70 -4.85
C SER A 40 -5.10 -12.94 -3.58
N LYS A 41 -6.40 -12.74 -3.33
CA LYS A 41 -6.88 -12.09 -2.10
C LYS A 41 -7.84 -13.01 -1.37
N ASN A 42 -7.58 -13.21 -0.09
CA ASN A 42 -8.43 -13.99 0.79
C ASN A 42 -8.80 -13.16 2.02
N ILE A 43 -10.10 -13.09 2.29
CA ILE A 43 -10.63 -12.44 3.49
C ILE A 43 -11.58 -13.43 4.17
N LEU A 44 -11.37 -13.61 5.47
CA LEU A 44 -12.23 -14.38 6.35
C LEU A 44 -12.77 -13.46 7.45
N GLY A 45 -14.08 -13.20 7.43
CA GLY A 45 -14.74 -12.32 8.41
C GLY A 45 -15.54 -11.20 7.75
N ASP A 46 -15.88 -10.19 8.55
CA ASP A 46 -16.62 -8.99 8.13
C ASP A 46 -15.73 -7.72 8.14
N GLU A 47 -16.26 -6.55 7.82
CA GLU A 47 -15.48 -5.31 7.76
C GLU A 47 -14.84 -4.89 9.10
N ASN A 48 -15.36 -5.36 10.23
CA ASN A 48 -14.92 -4.97 11.57
C ASN A 48 -14.04 -6.01 12.24
N TRP A 49 -14.21 -7.29 11.87
CA TRP A 49 -13.54 -8.46 12.40
C TRP A 49 -13.21 -9.39 11.24
N ASN A 50 -12.00 -9.28 10.72
CA ASN A 50 -11.52 -10.18 9.68
C ASN A 50 -10.04 -10.51 9.84
N VAL A 51 -9.66 -11.61 9.21
CA VAL A 51 -8.28 -11.92 8.86
C VAL A 51 -8.19 -11.84 7.35
N PHE A 52 -7.13 -11.20 6.85
CA PHE A 52 -6.87 -11.09 5.43
C PHE A 52 -5.48 -11.62 5.10
N ALA A 53 -5.37 -12.21 3.92
CA ALA A 53 -4.11 -12.66 3.34
C ALA A 53 -4.17 -12.43 1.83
N ASP A 54 -3.25 -11.60 1.35
CA ASP A 54 -3.07 -11.23 -0.04
C ASP A 54 -1.71 -11.74 -0.48
N ALA A 55 -1.65 -12.45 -1.61
CA ALA A 55 -0.42 -12.89 -2.23
C ALA A 55 -0.30 -12.28 -3.62
N LYS A 56 0.89 -11.79 -3.95
CA LYS A 56 1.23 -11.20 -5.24
C LYS A 56 2.53 -11.77 -5.74
N GLY A 57 2.64 -11.96 -7.05
CA GLY A 57 3.91 -12.27 -7.68
C GLY A 57 3.99 -11.75 -9.10
N ASP A 58 5.18 -11.31 -9.49
CA ASP A 58 5.51 -10.80 -10.82
C ASP A 58 6.65 -11.64 -11.40
N PHE A 59 6.62 -11.98 -12.70
CA PHE A 59 7.62 -12.85 -13.36
C PHE A 59 8.73 -12.10 -14.13
N LEU A 60 8.45 -10.89 -14.58
CA LEU A 60 9.46 -9.89 -14.92
C LEU A 60 8.94 -8.55 -14.44
N TYR A 61 9.76 -7.77 -13.76
CA TYR A 61 9.36 -6.46 -13.28
C TYR A 61 10.52 -5.47 -13.35
N ALA A 62 10.18 -4.22 -13.62
CA ALA A 62 11.05 -3.06 -13.45
C ALA A 62 10.18 -1.94 -12.89
N GLU A 63 10.55 -1.46 -11.71
CA GLU A 63 9.82 -0.44 -10.99
C GLU A 63 10.79 0.58 -10.39
N GLY A 64 10.56 1.85 -10.68
CA GLY A 64 11.23 2.98 -10.04
C GLY A 64 10.18 3.82 -9.34
N GLU A 65 10.36 4.05 -8.05
CA GLU A 65 9.48 4.89 -7.25
C GLU A 65 10.31 5.94 -6.53
N LEU A 66 9.97 7.21 -6.73
CA LEU A 66 10.46 8.30 -5.90
C LEU A 66 9.23 9.00 -5.34
N THR A 67 9.02 8.89 -4.03
CA THR A 67 7.83 9.43 -3.38
C THR A 67 8.23 10.18 -2.13
N ASN A 68 8.45 11.49 -2.29
CA ASN A 68 8.77 12.39 -1.20
C ASN A 68 7.80 13.56 -1.24
N GLY A 69 7.03 13.74 -0.16
CA GLY A 69 6.02 14.78 -0.18
C GLY A 69 5.21 14.97 1.08
N LEU A 70 4.74 16.20 1.21
CA LEU A 70 3.65 16.58 2.10
C LEU A 70 2.34 16.52 1.30
N TYR A 71 1.49 15.56 1.62
CA TYR A 71 0.11 15.56 1.13
C TYR A 71 -0.66 16.71 1.80
N SER A 72 -1.13 17.66 1.00
CA SER A 72 -1.97 18.78 1.44
C SER A 72 -3.25 18.88 0.60
N GLY A 73 -4.04 17.80 0.60
CA GLY A 73 -5.28 17.68 -0.17
C GLY A 73 -5.13 17.01 -1.54
N GLU A 74 -3.91 16.66 -1.94
CA GLU A 74 -3.65 15.91 -3.17
C GLU A 74 -4.25 14.50 -3.06
N ARG A 75 -5.03 14.08 -4.07
CA ARG A 75 -5.75 12.79 -4.08
C ARG A 75 -6.59 12.56 -2.80
N GLU A 76 -7.09 13.63 -2.18
CA GLU A 76 -7.83 13.63 -0.91
C GLU A 76 -7.03 13.10 0.29
N ARG A 77 -5.70 13.22 0.26
CA ARG A 77 -4.81 12.82 1.34
C ARG A 77 -4.18 14.01 2.05
N TYR A 78 -3.93 13.85 3.35
CA TYR A 78 -3.29 14.86 4.19
C TYR A 78 -2.23 14.22 5.08
N GLY A 79 -0.96 14.61 4.99
CA GLY A 79 0.12 14.03 5.78
C GLY A 79 1.47 14.02 5.08
N ILE A 80 2.34 13.08 5.44
CA ILE A 80 3.68 12.91 4.89
C ILE A 80 3.86 11.53 4.27
N ILE A 81 4.59 11.49 3.17
CA ILE A 81 5.18 10.28 2.63
C ILE A 81 6.63 10.57 2.28
N LEU A 82 7.52 9.70 2.71
CA LEU A 82 8.94 9.80 2.46
C LEU A 82 9.45 8.44 2.06
N GLY A 83 10.14 8.39 0.94
CA GLY A 83 10.62 7.13 0.44
C GLY A 83 10.98 7.17 -1.02
N GLY A 84 11.55 6.07 -1.43
CA GLY A 84 11.92 5.85 -2.80
C GLY A 84 12.76 4.60 -2.90
N GLY A 85 12.92 4.18 -4.13
CA GLY A 85 13.74 3.05 -4.47
C GLY A 85 13.49 2.58 -5.88
N GLY A 86 14.37 1.68 -6.29
CA GLY A 86 14.27 0.99 -7.56
C GLY A 86 14.27 -0.50 -7.30
N LYS A 87 13.53 -1.23 -8.13
CA LYS A 87 13.63 -2.68 -8.20
C LYS A 87 13.48 -3.13 -9.64
N ALA A 88 14.29 -4.10 -10.03
CA ALA A 88 14.12 -4.81 -11.29
C ALA A 88 14.53 -6.26 -11.09
N GLY A 89 13.84 -7.17 -11.76
CA GLY A 89 14.16 -8.58 -11.67
C GLY A 89 13.19 -9.46 -12.43
N ALA A 90 13.42 -10.76 -12.34
CA ALA A 90 12.50 -11.74 -12.87
C ALA A 90 11.40 -12.04 -11.86
N LEU A 91 11.71 -12.85 -10.85
CA LEU A 91 10.70 -13.39 -9.96
C LEU A 91 10.59 -12.55 -8.69
N SER A 92 9.42 -11.99 -8.42
CA SER A 92 9.09 -11.46 -7.09
C SER A 92 7.84 -12.11 -6.54
N GLY A 93 7.81 -12.28 -5.22
CA GLY A 93 6.67 -12.74 -4.46
C GLY A 93 6.50 -11.90 -3.21
N GLU A 94 5.27 -11.53 -2.91
CA GLU A 94 4.91 -10.77 -1.71
C GLU A 94 3.65 -11.37 -1.10
N ILE A 95 3.67 -11.57 0.21
CA ILE A 95 2.52 -11.95 1.00
C ILE A 95 2.26 -10.83 2.00
N THR A 96 1.08 -10.23 1.91
CA THR A 96 0.55 -9.30 2.89
C THR A 96 -0.49 -10.03 3.71
N SER A 97 -0.32 -10.09 5.02
CA SER A 97 -1.31 -10.70 5.91
C SER A 97 -1.59 -9.81 7.10
N GLY A 98 -2.76 -9.97 7.69
CA GLY A 98 -3.13 -9.18 8.85
C GLY A 98 -4.52 -9.45 9.33
N TYR A 99 -4.95 -8.62 10.28
CA TYR A 99 -6.23 -8.74 10.92
C TYR A 99 -6.87 -7.36 11.13
N THR A 100 -8.19 -7.37 11.21
CA THR A 100 -9.00 -6.20 11.50
C THR A 100 -9.67 -6.41 12.86
N LEU A 101 -9.50 -5.46 13.77
CA LEU A 101 -10.15 -5.43 15.08
C LEU A 101 -10.92 -4.12 15.22
N ALA A 102 -12.24 -4.21 15.41
CA ALA A 102 -13.13 -3.05 15.48
C ALA A 102 -12.93 -2.05 14.32
N GLY A 103 -12.70 -2.58 13.12
CA GLY A 103 -12.44 -1.80 11.90
C GLY A 103 -11.02 -1.24 11.76
N ILE A 104 -10.17 -1.34 12.80
CA ILE A 104 -8.75 -0.98 12.72
C ILE A 104 -8.00 -2.15 12.09
N ARG A 105 -7.31 -1.90 10.98
CA ARG A 105 -6.57 -2.93 10.23
C ARG A 105 -5.10 -2.87 10.60
N PHE A 106 -4.55 -4.01 10.97
CA PHE A 106 -3.13 -4.22 11.19
C PHE A 106 -2.65 -5.24 10.18
N GLY A 107 -1.47 -5.04 9.60
CA GLY A 107 -0.90 -6.04 8.73
C GLY A 107 0.58 -5.90 8.54
N ASP A 108 1.17 -7.03 8.18
CA ASP A 108 2.58 -7.18 7.86
C ASP A 108 2.68 -7.71 6.43
N THR A 109 3.66 -7.18 5.71
CA THR A 109 4.04 -7.61 4.38
C THR A 109 5.40 -8.29 4.50
N VAL A 110 5.53 -9.49 3.95
CA VAL A 110 6.81 -10.17 3.76
C VAL A 110 6.89 -10.62 2.32
N GLY A 111 8.00 -10.34 1.68
CA GLY A 111 8.24 -10.74 0.30
C GLY A 111 9.70 -11.00 0.05
N GLY A 112 9.97 -11.44 -1.18
CA GLY A 112 11.31 -11.61 -1.66
C GLY A 112 11.34 -11.69 -3.18
N CYS A 113 12.54 -11.71 -3.71
CA CYS A 113 12.77 -11.83 -5.13
C CYS A 113 14.00 -12.69 -5.44
N ILE A 114 13.99 -13.24 -6.65
CA ILE A 114 15.06 -14.06 -7.23
C ILE A 114 15.46 -13.39 -8.55
N GLU A 115 16.75 -13.35 -8.80
CA GLU A 115 17.36 -12.64 -9.94
C GLU A 115 16.89 -11.19 -9.99
N CYS A 116 17.08 -10.49 -8.87
CA CYS A 116 16.62 -9.12 -8.69
C CYS A 116 17.69 -8.19 -8.13
N ALA A 117 17.65 -6.95 -8.57
CA ALA A 117 18.28 -5.82 -7.93
C ALA A 117 17.18 -4.94 -7.34
N GLU A 118 17.15 -4.81 -6.02
CA GLU A 118 16.15 -4.01 -5.31
C GLU A 118 16.80 -3.23 -4.17
N ALA A 119 16.48 -1.94 -4.08
CA ALA A 119 16.79 -1.13 -2.91
C ALA A 119 15.67 -0.10 -2.78
N SER A 120 14.86 -0.22 -1.73
CA SER A 120 13.76 0.69 -1.48
C SER A 120 13.43 0.81 0.00
N ALA A 121 13.03 2.01 0.40
CA ALA A 121 12.50 2.28 1.72
C ALA A 121 11.39 3.31 1.61
N GLN A 122 10.30 3.13 2.37
CA GLN A 122 9.20 4.07 2.42
C GLN A 122 8.58 4.11 3.81
N GLY A 123 8.36 5.32 4.31
CA GLY A 123 7.50 5.61 5.45
C GLY A 123 6.36 6.53 5.01
N ALA A 124 5.14 6.25 5.46
CA ALA A 124 4.01 7.11 5.20
C ALA A 124 3.13 7.26 6.45
N PHE A 125 2.71 8.50 6.70
CA PHE A 125 1.77 8.88 7.73
C PHE A 125 0.79 9.88 7.11
N TYR A 126 -0.41 9.44 6.76
CA TYR A 126 -1.39 10.32 6.12
C TYR A 126 -2.82 9.93 6.45
N TYR A 127 -3.70 10.91 6.43
CA TYR A 127 -5.15 10.75 6.48
C TYR A 127 -5.71 10.67 5.07
N ASP A 128 -6.39 9.57 4.75
CA ASP A 128 -7.12 9.34 3.50
C ASP A 128 -8.58 9.78 3.70
N ASN A 129 -8.93 10.95 3.18
CA ASN A 129 -10.27 11.52 3.36
C ASN A 129 -11.34 10.76 2.56
N LYS A 130 -10.97 10.12 1.45
CA LYS A 130 -11.87 9.28 0.64
C LYS A 130 -12.35 8.07 1.42
N LYS A 131 -11.44 7.43 2.15
CA LYS A 131 -11.72 6.25 2.99
C LYS A 131 -12.11 6.62 4.42
N GLY A 132 -11.78 7.83 4.87
CA GLY A 132 -11.95 8.26 6.26
C GLY A 132 -10.97 7.61 7.23
N ASN A 133 -9.79 7.20 6.75
CA ASN A 133 -8.82 6.40 7.50
C ASN A 133 -7.53 7.18 7.74
N LEU A 134 -6.98 7.10 8.96
CA LEU A 134 -5.58 7.42 9.20
C LEU A 134 -4.73 6.19 8.83
N VAL A 135 -3.73 6.39 7.99
CA VAL A 135 -2.84 5.34 7.48
C VAL A 135 -1.43 5.61 7.97
N ILE A 136 -0.85 4.61 8.61
CA ILE A 136 0.55 4.57 9.02
C ILE A 136 1.16 3.34 8.40
N ARG A 137 2.22 3.49 7.60
CA ARG A 137 2.92 2.34 7.01
C ARG A 137 4.41 2.59 6.91
N GLY A 138 5.17 1.51 7.05
CA GLY A 138 6.61 1.47 6.85
C GLY A 138 6.97 0.27 6.02
N TYR A 139 7.93 0.43 5.12
CA TYR A 139 8.38 -0.61 4.20
C TYR A 139 9.87 -0.45 3.93
N GLY A 140 10.57 -1.58 3.81
CA GLY A 140 11.93 -1.64 3.30
C GLY A 140 12.16 -2.92 2.50
N ALA A 141 12.95 -2.82 1.44
CA ALA A 141 13.46 -3.97 0.71
C ALA A 141 14.89 -3.74 0.21
N PHE A 142 15.63 -4.84 0.13
CA PHE A 142 17.00 -4.84 -0.36
C PHE A 142 17.34 -6.19 -1.02
N GLY A 143 18.09 -6.18 -2.12
CA GLY A 143 18.56 -7.37 -2.84
C GLY A 143 19.50 -7.03 -3.99
N GLY A 144 20.50 -7.89 -4.22
CA GLY A 144 21.47 -7.76 -5.32
C GLY A 144 21.45 -8.92 -6.33
N GLU A 145 20.82 -10.03 -5.96
CA GLU A 145 20.53 -11.21 -6.81
C GLU A 145 19.34 -11.96 -6.20
N PHE A 146 19.36 -12.10 -4.87
CA PHE A 146 18.19 -12.42 -4.05
C PHE A 146 17.88 -11.21 -3.17
N GLY A 147 16.60 -10.96 -2.95
CA GLY A 147 16.14 -9.81 -2.16
C GLY A 147 15.07 -10.18 -1.16
N GLY A 148 15.01 -9.42 -0.07
CA GLY A 148 13.97 -9.51 0.94
C GLY A 148 13.20 -8.20 1.03
N ARG A 149 11.88 -8.31 1.24
CA ARG A 149 10.96 -7.20 1.46
C ARG A 149 10.23 -7.40 2.78
N VAL A 150 10.18 -6.36 3.61
CA VAL A 150 9.37 -6.33 4.83
C VAL A 150 8.62 -5.00 4.91
N GLY A 151 7.35 -5.07 5.25
CA GLY A 151 6.53 -3.90 5.51
C GLY A 151 5.57 -4.13 6.67
N LYS A 152 5.13 -3.04 7.28
CA LYS A 152 4.10 -3.01 8.31
C LYS A 152 3.13 -1.89 8.02
N PHE A 153 1.87 -2.08 8.34
CA PHE A 153 0.88 -1.02 8.22
C PHE A 153 -0.22 -1.10 9.28
N ILE A 154 -0.80 0.06 9.55
CA ILE A 154 -1.93 0.27 10.43
C ILE A 154 -2.89 1.24 9.72
N GLU A 155 -4.15 0.85 9.57
CA GLU A 155 -5.23 1.71 9.04
C GLU A 155 -6.31 1.87 10.12
N ILE A 156 -6.57 3.11 10.55
CA ILE A 156 -7.55 3.43 11.60
C ILE A 156 -8.72 4.21 10.98
N PRO A 157 -9.97 3.70 11.01
CA PRO A 157 -11.12 4.36 10.39
C PRO A 157 -11.71 5.49 11.25
N VAL A 158 -11.07 6.65 11.25
CA VAL A 158 -11.43 7.82 12.07
C VAL A 158 -12.88 8.28 11.84
N LEU A 159 -13.36 8.33 10.59
CA LEU A 159 -14.73 8.80 10.31
C LEU A 159 -15.81 7.83 10.82
N LYS A 160 -15.54 6.53 10.86
CA LYS A 160 -16.49 5.54 11.42
C LYS A 160 -16.66 5.78 12.93
N PHE A 161 -15.57 6.05 13.67
CA PHE A 161 -15.63 6.36 15.10
C PHE A 161 -16.33 7.71 15.40
N ILE A 162 -16.14 8.73 14.57
CA ILE A 162 -16.80 10.04 14.76
C ILE A 162 -18.31 9.94 14.51
N LYS A 163 -18.76 9.14 13.53
CA LYS A 163 -20.20 8.89 13.33
C LYS A 163 -20.81 8.15 14.52
N LEU A 164 -20.17 7.07 14.98
CA LEU A 164 -20.61 6.30 16.15
C LEU A 164 -20.74 7.16 17.42
N THR A 165 -19.77 8.05 17.67
CA THR A 165 -19.83 8.96 18.83
C THR A 165 -20.89 10.04 18.69
N LYS A 166 -21.10 10.60 17.49
CA LYS A 166 -22.18 11.57 17.26
C LYS A 166 -23.57 10.95 17.40
N ASP A 167 -23.75 9.71 17.00
CA ASP A 167 -25.03 9.00 17.15
C ASP A 167 -25.31 8.69 18.63
N ILE A 168 -24.30 8.35 19.43
CA ILE A 168 -24.43 8.18 20.88
C ILE A 168 -24.74 9.52 21.59
N VAL A 169 -24.11 10.61 21.17
CA VAL A 169 -24.34 11.95 21.77
C VAL A 169 -25.72 12.51 21.43
N LYS A 170 -26.33 12.11 20.31
CA LYS A 170 -27.71 12.48 19.97
C LYS A 170 -28.79 11.70 20.73
N ILE A 171 -28.43 10.64 21.44
CA ILE A 171 -29.34 9.82 22.27
C ILE A 171 -29.35 10.31 23.74
N LYS A 172 -28.80 11.50 24.03
CA LYS A 172 -28.93 12.17 25.33
C LYS A 172 -29.81 13.40 25.26
#